data_AF-A0A5C0ZR25-F1
#
_entry.id   AF-A0A5C0ZR25-F1
#
_cell.length_a   1.000
_cell.length_b   1.000
_cell.length_c   1.000
_cell.angle_alpha   90.00
_cell.angle_beta   90.00
_cell.angle_gamma   90.00
#
_symmetry.space_group_name_H-M   'P 1'
#
loop_
_entity.id
_entity.type
_entity.pdbx_description
1 polymer ?
#
loop_
_entity_poly.entity_id
_entity_poly.type
_entity_poly.pdbx_seq_one_letter_code
_entity_poly.pdbx_strand_id
1 'polypeptide(L)'
;MAAIINTQDLLSQKIYTLGFSKNFQDICKRQKLYTLQNIIDLGHQDIAHNPVYTIPWFNELMDFLDQRQMLYLLNTNVRGGGY
;
A
#
# COMPACT_ATOMS: atom_id res chain seq x y z
N MET A 1 -11.46 -9.87 -21.60
CA MET A 1 -11.35 -10.81 -20.45
C MET A 1 -10.77 -10.02 -19.28
N ALA A 2 -11.61 -9.55 -18.37
CA ALA A 2 -11.14 -8.88 -17.16
C ALA A 2 -10.51 -9.94 -16.27
N ALA A 3 -9.19 -9.92 -16.14
CA ALA A 3 -8.52 -10.73 -15.15
C ALA A 3 -9.11 -10.35 -13.79
N ILE A 4 -9.78 -11.30 -13.15
CA ILE A 4 -10.08 -11.21 -11.72
C ILE A 4 -8.71 -11.28 -11.06
N ILE A 5 -8.03 -10.14 -10.96
CA ILE A 5 -6.76 -10.04 -10.26
C ILE A 5 -7.13 -10.27 -8.82
N ASN A 6 -6.90 -11.49 -8.36
CA ASN A 6 -7.17 -11.89 -6.99
C ASN A 6 -6.40 -10.92 -6.09
N THR A 7 -7.06 -10.32 -5.09
CA THR A 7 -6.45 -9.31 -4.22
C THR A 7 -5.16 -9.82 -3.60
N GLN A 8 -5.08 -11.11 -3.28
CA GLN A 8 -3.87 -11.78 -2.79
C GLN A 8 -2.72 -11.76 -3.80
N ASP A 9 -3.01 -11.90 -5.10
CA ASP A 9 -2.00 -11.81 -6.16
C ASP A 9 -1.45 -10.38 -6.23
N LEU A 10 -2.34 -9.37 -6.19
CA LEU A 10 -1.94 -7.96 -6.19
C LEU A 10 -1.12 -7.59 -4.95
N LEU A 11 -1.52 -8.09 -3.78
CA LEU A 11 -0.80 -7.86 -2.52
C LEU A 11 0.60 -8.46 -2.55
N SER A 12 0.76 -9.61 -3.21
CA SER A 12 2.05 -10.28 -3.41
C SER A 12 2.90 -9.63 -4.51
N GLN A 13 2.32 -8.77 -5.35
CA GLN A 13 3.06 -8.07 -6.40
C GLN A 13 4.04 -7.06 -5.82
N LYS A 14 5.14 -6.88 -6.55
CA LYS A 14 6.21 -6.00 -6.12
C LYS A 14 5.89 -4.56 -6.50
N ILE A 15 6.27 -3.62 -5.65
CA ILE A 15 5.88 -2.20 -5.77
C ILE A 15 6.37 -1.60 -7.10
N TYR A 16 7.54 -2.05 -7.59
CA TYR A 16 8.08 -1.60 -8.88
C TYR A 16 7.29 -2.08 -10.10
N THR A 17 6.46 -3.12 -9.99
CA THR A 17 5.58 -3.57 -11.08
C THR A 17 4.25 -2.84 -11.10
N LEU A 18 3.92 -2.13 -10.02
CA LEU A 18 2.61 -1.49 -9.81
C LEU A 18 2.53 -0.06 -10.36
N GLY A 19 3.63 0.48 -10.90
CA GLY A 19 3.63 1.78 -11.56
C GLY A 19 3.72 3.00 -10.63
N PHE A 20 4.09 2.80 -9.36
CA PHE A 20 4.36 3.91 -8.42
C PHE A 20 5.52 4.81 -8.87
N SER A 21 5.53 6.04 -8.38
CA SER A 21 6.57 7.03 -8.63
C SER A 21 7.94 6.57 -8.15
N LYS A 22 8.98 7.02 -8.83
CA LYS A 22 10.38 6.66 -8.51
C LYS A 22 10.75 7.01 -7.05
N ASN A 23 10.30 8.17 -6.57
CA ASN A 23 10.49 8.61 -5.18
C ASN A 23 9.82 7.64 -4.19
N PHE A 24 8.60 7.19 -4.49
CA PHE A 24 7.87 6.22 -3.68
C PHE A 24 8.60 4.88 -3.63
N GLN A 25 9.07 4.40 -4.79
CA GLN A 25 9.85 3.16 -4.87
C GLN A 25 11.16 3.24 -4.09
N ASP A 26 11.86 4.39 -4.13
CA ASP A 26 13.10 4.59 -3.37
C ASP A 26 12.86 4.61 -1.86
N ILE A 27 11.78 5.25 -1.39
CA ILE A 27 11.39 5.22 0.03
C ILE A 27 11.07 3.78 0.45
N CYS A 28 10.24 3.07 -0.32
CA CYS A 28 9.88 1.69 -0.04
C CYS A 28 11.12 0.77 0.01
N LYS A 29 12.06 0.95 -0.92
CA LYS A 29 13.32 0.20 -0.97
C LYS A 29 14.17 0.43 0.28
N ARG A 30 14.26 1.68 0.78
CA ARG A 30 14.96 2.01 2.03
C ARG A 30 14.32 1.35 3.25
N GLN A 31 12.99 1.24 3.24
CA GLN A 31 12.19 0.64 4.31
C GLN A 31 12.02 -0.89 4.17
N LYS A 32 12.68 -1.51 3.17
CA LYS A 32 12.55 -2.95 2.85
C LYS A 32 11.11 -3.39 2.55
N LEU A 33 10.30 -2.45 2.08
CA LEU A 33 8.97 -2.72 1.52
C LEU A 33 9.19 -3.07 0.06
N TYR A 34 8.94 -4.33 -0.29
CA TYR A 34 9.11 -4.81 -1.67
C TYR A 34 7.79 -5.19 -2.33
N THR A 35 6.75 -5.44 -1.54
CA THR A 35 5.42 -5.88 -1.98
C THR A 35 4.34 -4.91 -1.51
N LEU A 36 3.20 -4.90 -2.20
CA LEU A 36 2.05 -4.09 -1.81
C LEU A 36 1.52 -4.48 -0.43
N GLN A 37 1.51 -5.78 -0.10
CA GLN A 37 1.14 -6.28 1.22
C GLN A 37 1.93 -5.61 2.32
N ASN A 38 3.26 -5.51 2.18
CA ASN A 38 4.09 -4.88 3.19
C ASN A 38 3.73 -3.40 3.39
N ILE A 39 3.35 -2.69 2.33
CA ILE A 39 2.88 -1.30 2.44
C ILE A 39 1.55 -1.23 3.19
N ILE A 40 0.61 -2.13 2.87
CA ILE A 40 -0.72 -2.19 3.49
C ILE A 40 -0.61 -2.58 4.97
N ASP A 41 0.29 -3.51 5.31
CA ASP A 41 0.59 -3.93 6.70
C ASP A 41 1.24 -2.81 7.50
N LEU A 42 2.12 -2.04 6.86
CA LEU A 42 2.69 -0.83 7.45
C LEU A 42 1.66 0.30 7.60
N GLY A 43 0.47 0.12 7.01
CA GLY A 43 -0.66 1.05 6.96
C GLY A 43 -1.03 1.70 8.28
N HIS A 44 -1.38 2.99 8.19
CA HIS A 44 -1.70 4.00 9.20
C HIS A 44 -0.73 4.16 10.38
N GLN A 45 -0.32 3.09 11.06
CA GLN A 45 0.43 3.14 12.31
C GLN A 45 1.86 3.67 12.11
N ASP A 46 2.61 3.15 11.13
CA ASP A 46 3.97 3.63 10.87
C ASP A 46 3.97 4.94 10.09
N ILE A 47 2.97 5.16 9.22
CA ILE A 47 2.85 6.40 8.44
C ILE A 47 2.62 7.61 9.36
N ALA A 48 1.78 7.44 10.40
CA ALA A 48 1.53 8.50 11.36
C ALA A 48 2.74 8.78 12.27
N HIS A 49 3.60 7.78 12.50
CA HIS A 49 4.72 7.87 13.44
C HIS A 49 6.08 8.17 12.77
N ASN A 50 6.19 7.98 11.45
CA ASN A 50 7.47 8.05 10.76
C ASN A 50 7.51 9.24 9.79
N PRO A 51 8.34 10.27 10.07
CA PRO A 51 8.39 11.52 9.29
C PRO A 51 8.89 11.33 7.85
N VAL A 52 9.35 10.12 7.51
CA VAL A 52 9.73 9.75 6.14
C VAL A 52 8.51 9.60 5.22
N TYR A 53 7.34 9.23 5.77
CA TYR A 53 6.11 9.11 4.98
C TYR A 53 5.39 10.46 4.93
N THR A 54 5.66 11.19 3.86
CA THR A 54 5.06 12.50 3.61
C THR A 54 3.65 12.36 3.01
N ILE A 55 2.82 13.40 3.15
CA ILE A 55 1.47 13.46 2.57
C ILE A 55 1.41 13.04 1.08
N PRO A 56 2.35 13.43 0.21
CA PRO A 56 2.37 12.99 -1.19
C PRO A 56 2.42 11.46 -1.36
N TRP A 57 3.19 10.77 -0.53
CA TRP A 57 3.30 9.31 -0.55
C TRP A 57 1.96 8.66 -0.16
N PHE A 58 1.26 9.21 0.83
CA PHE A 58 -0.04 8.71 1.27
C PHE A 58 -1.11 8.91 0.20
N ASN A 59 -1.13 10.09 -0.44
CA ASN A 59 -2.04 10.37 -1.55
C ASN A 59 -1.81 9.42 -2.73
N GLU A 60 -0.57 9.11 -3.07
CA GLU A 60 -0.25 8.19 -4.16
C GLU A 60 -0.69 6.75 -3.86
N LEU A 61 -0.49 6.29 -2.62
CA LEU A 61 -1.01 5.00 -2.17
C LEU A 61 -2.55 4.97 -2.20
N MET A 62 -3.20 6.03 -1.72
CA MET A 62 -4.66 6.13 -1.74
C MET A 62 -5.21 6.15 -3.16
N ASP A 63 -4.63 6.94 -4.07
CA ASP A 63 -5.03 7.00 -5.47
C ASP A 63 -4.90 5.62 -6.15
N PHE A 64 -3.77 4.94 -5.93
CA PHE A 64 -3.55 3.59 -6.44
C PHE A 64 -4.60 2.58 -5.94
N LEU A 65 -4.96 2.66 -4.66
CA LEU A 65 -5.96 1.77 -4.07
C LEU A 65 -7.39 2.14 -4.49
N ASP A 66 -7.68 3.43 -4.64
CA ASP A 66 -8.97 3.94 -5.12
C ASP A 66 -9.24 3.51 -6.56
N GLN A 67 -8.25 3.65 -7.45
CA GLN A 67 -8.32 3.19 -8.84
C GLN A 67 -8.64 1.69 -8.97
N ARG A 68 -8.32 0.90 -7.95
CA ARG A 68 -8.57 -0.56 -7.90
C ARG A 68 -9.75 -0.94 -7.03
N GLN A 69 -10.46 0.04 -6.46
CA GLN A 69 -11.53 -0.14 -5.47
C GLN A 69 -11.11 -0.97 -4.26
N MET A 70 -9.85 -0.84 -3.84
CA MET A 70 -9.21 -1.61 -2.77
C MET A 70 -8.92 -0.80 -1.51
N LEU A 71 -9.49 0.41 -1.38
CA LEU A 71 -9.37 1.23 -0.18
C LEU A 71 -9.80 0.50 1.11
N TYR A 72 -10.70 -0.47 1.00
CA TYR A 72 -11.12 -1.31 2.13
C TYR A 72 -9.97 -2.12 2.75
N LEU A 73 -8.87 -2.38 2.02
CA LEU A 73 -7.70 -3.10 2.53
C LEU A 73 -6.95 -2.29 3.59
N LEU A 74 -6.90 -0.96 3.46
CA LEU A 74 -6.35 -0.09 4.50
C LEU A 74 -7.23 -0.06 5.76
N ASN A 75 -8.54 -0.18 5.58
CA ASN A 75 -9.52 -0.13 6.67
C ASN A 75 -9.63 -1.47 7.42
N THR A 76 -9.41 -2.60 6.73
CA THR A 76 -9.48 -3.95 7.33
C THR A 76 -8.24 -4.31 8.16
N ASN A 77 -7.10 -3.64 7.96
CA ASN A 77 -5.94 -3.75 8.83
C ASN A 77 -6.03 -2.90 10.11
N VAL A 78 -7.11 -2.14 10.31
CA VAL A 78 -7.51 -1.63 11.62
C VAL A 78 -8.05 -2.80 12.44
N ARG A 79 -7.14 -3.68 12.90
CA ARG A 79 -7.25 -4.64 14.00
C ARG A 79 -8.53 -5.52 14.01
N GLY A 80 -8.34 -6.80 14.26
CA GLY A 80 -9.30 -7.59 15.02
C GLY A 80 -9.53 -7.00 16.43
N GLY A 81 -10.20 -5.84 16.52
CA GLY A 81 -10.74 -5.24 17.72
C GLY A 81 -12.25 -5.37 17.63
N GLY A 82 -12.77 -6.44 18.21
CA GLY A 82 -14.14 -6.89 18.03
C GLY A 82 -15.19 -5.89 18.49
N TYR A 83 -16.38 -6.06 17.92
CA TYR A 83 -17.66 -6.15 18.60
C TYR A 83 -18.51 -7.16 17.85
#